data_AF-A0A386TGC7-F1
#
_entry.id   AF-A0A386TGC7-F1
#
_cell.length_a   1.000
_cell.length_b   1.000
_cell.length_c   1.000
_cell.angle_alpha   90.00
_cell.angle_beta   90.00
_cell.angle_gamma   90.00
#
_symmetry.space_group_name_H-M   'P 1'
#
loop_
_entity.id
_entity.type
_entity.pdbx_description
1 polymer ?
#
loop_
_entity_poly.entity_id
_entity_poly.type
_entity_poly.pdbx_seq_one_letter_code
_entity_poly.pdbx_strand_id
1 'polypeptide(L)'
;MMEDLYMEGEMGEQIVFVTPLSHKMYREAMGHGMGGPEGYFVCSLLKSRPDAGFEILAKAATLEAAELIFRALIGSVKPTLAA
;
A
#
# COMPACT_ATOMS: atom_id res chain seq x y z
N MET A 1 -13.63 -9.25 -7.80
CA MET A 1 -13.67 -8.50 -6.52
C MET A 1 -12.30 -8.66 -5.88
N MET A 2 -11.75 -7.66 -5.20
CA MET A 2 -10.40 -7.70 -4.62
C MET A 2 -10.38 -8.65 -3.41
N GLU A 3 -10.04 -9.92 -3.62
CA GLU A 3 -10.10 -10.98 -2.61
C GLU A 3 -8.80 -11.13 -1.79
N ASP A 4 -7.77 -10.32 -2.04
CA ASP A 4 -6.44 -10.44 -1.42
C ASP A 4 -6.00 -9.15 -0.68
N LEU A 5 -6.91 -8.52 0.08
CA LEU A 5 -6.63 -7.34 0.90
C LEU A 5 -6.41 -7.74 2.36
N TYR A 6 -5.23 -7.42 2.91
CA TYR A 6 -4.90 -7.74 4.30
C TYR A 6 -5.36 -6.65 5.27
N MET A 7 -5.21 -5.39 4.88
CA MET A 7 -5.68 -4.23 5.64
C MET A 7 -5.85 -3.02 4.73
N GLU A 8 -6.77 -2.13 5.09
CA GLU A 8 -7.03 -0.88 4.39
C GLU A 8 -7.31 0.26 5.37
N GLY A 9 -7.04 1.49 4.95
CA GLY A 9 -7.25 2.70 5.73
C GLY A 9 -7.27 3.94 4.84
N GLU A 10 -7.88 5.00 5.34
CA GLU A 10 -8.03 6.23 4.58
C GLU A 10 -6.97 7.28 4.95
N MET A 11 -6.41 7.94 3.93
CA MET A 11 -5.48 9.05 4.07
C MET A 11 -5.94 10.20 3.15
N GLY A 12 -6.85 11.03 3.65
CA GLY A 12 -7.48 12.09 2.85
C GLY A 12 -8.26 11.51 1.66
N GLU A 13 -7.88 11.91 0.45
CA GLU A 13 -8.48 11.46 -0.82
C GLU A 13 -7.96 10.09 -1.29
N GLN A 14 -7.07 9.45 -0.53
CA GLN A 14 -6.48 8.15 -0.87
C GLN A 14 -7.00 7.05 0.06
N ILE A 15 -7.16 5.86 -0.49
CA ILE A 15 -7.27 4.61 0.27
C ILE A 15 -5.90 3.95 0.21
N VAL A 16 -5.28 3.75 1.36
CA VAL A 16 -4.03 3.00 1.51
C VAL A 16 -4.39 1.58 1.91
N PHE A 17 -3.74 0.59 1.31
CA PHE A 17 -4.01 -0.81 1.62
C PHE A 17 -2.75 -1.66 1.54
N VAL A 18 -2.78 -2.81 2.22
CA VAL A 18 -1.70 -3.80 2.20
C VAL A 18 -2.20 -5.06 1.52
N THR A 19 -1.39 -5.58 0.62
CA THR A 19 -1.69 -6.81 -0.13
C THR A 19 -0.45 -7.70 -0.21
N PRO A 20 -0.59 -9.03 -0.07
CA PRO A 20 0.52 -9.94 -0.30
C PRO A 20 1.00 -9.83 -1.74
N LEU A 21 2.30 -9.96 -1.92
CA LEU A 21 2.93 -9.91 -3.22
C LEU A 21 2.60 -11.19 -3.98
N SER A 22 1.50 -11.17 -4.74
CA SER A 22 1.20 -12.26 -5.66
C SER A 22 2.18 -12.24 -6.84
N HIS A 23 2.51 -13.42 -7.38
CA HIS A 23 3.32 -13.55 -8.61
C HIS A 23 2.75 -12.74 -9.80
N LYS A 24 1.44 -12.40 -9.76
CA LYS A 24 0.79 -11.55 -10.76
C LYS A 24 1.16 -10.07 -10.55
N MET A 25 1.07 -9.55 -9.32
CA MET A 25 1.42 -8.17 -9.00
C MET A 25 2.92 -7.88 -9.16
N TYR A 26 3.80 -8.83 -8.84
CA TYR A 26 5.25 -8.66 -9.05
C TYR A 26 5.63 -8.44 -10.52
N ARG A 27 4.93 -9.12 -11.45
CA ARG A 27 5.18 -8.97 -12.88
C ARG A 27 4.70 -7.62 -13.42
N GLU A 28 3.59 -7.12 -12.90
CA GLU A 28 3.07 -5.79 -13.24
C GLU A 28 3.94 -4.66 -12.63
N ALA A 29 4.53 -4.89 -11.45
CA ALA A 29 5.36 -3.92 -10.72
C ALA A 29 6.81 -3.77 -11.22
N MET A 30 7.17 -4.27 -12.41
CA MET A 30 8.51 -4.11 -13.02
C MET A 30 9.66 -4.64 -12.13
N GLY A 31 9.71 -5.96 -11.95
CA GLY A 31 10.67 -6.68 -11.11
C GLY A 31 12.16 -6.58 -11.48
N HIS A 32 12.76 -5.41 -11.31
CA HIS A 32 14.21 -5.21 -11.22
C HIS A 32 14.53 -4.21 -10.10
N GLY A 33 14.55 -4.67 -8.84
CA GLY A 33 15.20 -3.90 -7.77
C GLY A 33 14.63 -4.03 -6.36
N MET A 34 13.41 -4.53 -6.17
CA MET A 34 12.74 -4.50 -4.86
C MET A 34 12.87 -5.80 -4.04
N GLY A 35 14.05 -6.43 -4.01
CA GLY A 35 14.38 -7.43 -2.97
C GLY A 35 13.50 -8.69 -2.91
N GLY A 36 13.54 -9.54 -3.94
CA GLY A 36 12.97 -10.90 -3.92
C GLY A 36 11.49 -11.03 -4.35
N PRO A 37 11.02 -12.26 -4.61
CA PRO A 37 9.68 -12.52 -5.17
C PRO A 37 8.57 -12.65 -4.11
N GLU A 38 8.89 -12.46 -2.83
CA GLU A 38 7.96 -12.63 -1.71
C GLU A 38 7.84 -11.32 -0.90
N GLY A 39 6.78 -11.24 -0.09
CA GLY A 39 6.52 -10.14 0.84
C GLY A 39 5.15 -9.51 0.65
N TYR A 40 5.05 -8.24 1.01
CA TYR A 40 3.82 -7.45 1.01
C TYR A 40 4.07 -6.10 0.35
N PHE A 41 3.07 -5.61 -0.39
CA PHE A 41 3.03 -4.25 -0.86
C PHE A 41 2.11 -3.40 0.00
N VAL A 42 2.54 -2.17 0.26
CA VAL A 42 1.68 -1.10 0.74
C VAL A 42 1.37 -0.23 -0.46
N CYS A 43 0.10 -0.10 -0.79
CA CYS A 43 -0.38 0.59 -1.98
C CYS A 43 -1.30 1.76 -1.62
N SER A 44 -1.48 2.70 -2.54
CA SER A 44 -2.57 3.67 -2.48
C SER A 44 -3.39 3.69 -3.76
N LEU A 45 -4.66 4.02 -3.63
CA LEU A 45 -5.55 4.35 -4.74
C LEU A 45 -6.28 5.66 -4.45
N LEU A 46 -6.59 6.40 -5.51
CA LEU A 46 -7.33 7.66 -5.41
C LEU A 46 -8.83 7.38 -5.37
N LYS A 47 -9.53 7.84 -4.33
CA LYS A 47 -10.98 7.62 -4.15
C LYS A 47 -11.80 8.14 -5.32
N SER A 48 -11.40 9.27 -5.89
CA SER A 48 -12.09 9.91 -7.02
C SER A 48 -11.84 9.23 -8.37
N ARG A 49 -10.84 8.35 -8.47
CA ARG A 49 -10.46 7.65 -9.70
C ARG A 49 -9.99 6.21 -9.43
N PRO A 50 -10.88 5.32 -8.96
CA PRO A 50 -10.52 3.94 -8.65
C PRO A 50 -10.05 3.15 -9.88
N ASP A 51 -10.52 3.52 -11.07
CA ASP A 51 -10.15 2.87 -12.34
C ASP A 51 -8.75 3.27 -12.85
N ALA A 52 -8.11 4.28 -12.23
CA ALA A 52 -6.76 4.71 -12.61
C ALA A 52 -5.67 3.73 -12.18
N GLY A 53 -6.03 2.68 -11.43
CA GLY A 53 -5.09 1.73 -10.82
C GLY A 53 -4.66 2.16 -9.43
N PHE A 54 -3.62 1.50 -8.92
CA PHE A 54 -3.02 1.77 -7.62
C PHE A 54 -1.53 2.09 -7.78
N GLU A 55 -0.98 2.83 -6.83
CA GLU A 55 0.44 3.12 -6.72
C GLU A 55 1.05 2.27 -5.60
N ILE A 56 2.27 1.77 -5.81
CA ILE A 56 3.02 1.04 -4.77
C ILE A 56 3.84 2.07 -3.99
N LEU A 57 3.50 2.24 -2.71
CA LEU A 57 4.19 3.17 -1.81
C LEU A 57 5.42 2.52 -1.18
N ALA A 58 5.33 1.23 -0.84
CA ALA A 58 6.41 0.50 -0.20
C ALA A 58 6.31 -1.01 -0.42
N LYS A 59 7.45 -1.70 -0.26
CA LYS A 59 7.51 -3.15 -0.15
C LYS A 59 8.08 -3.54 1.22
N ALA A 60 7.48 -4.53 1.84
CA ALA A 60 7.96 -5.16 3.06
C ALA A 60 8.22 -6.65 2.85
N ALA A 61 9.26 -7.18 3.50
CA ALA A 61 9.57 -8.61 3.44
C ALA A 61 8.63 -9.46 4.30
N THR A 62 8.07 -8.89 5.37
CA THR A 62 7.12 -9.55 6.26
C THR A 62 5.87 -8.69 6.45
N LEU A 63 4.81 -9.33 6.94
CA LEU A 63 3.55 -8.64 7.22
C LEU A 63 3.73 -7.57 8.29
N GLU A 64 4.43 -7.89 9.38
CA GLU A 64 4.62 -6.99 10.51
C GLU A 64 5.31 -5.69 10.09
N ALA A 65 6.30 -5.79 9.19
CA ALA A 65 6.94 -4.60 8.60
C ALA A 65 5.96 -3.80 7.72
N ALA A 66 5.09 -4.47 6.95
CA ALA A 66 4.04 -3.81 6.17
C ALA A 66 3.03 -3.08 7.07
N GLU A 67 2.62 -3.69 8.19
CA GLU A 67 1.71 -3.08 9.16
C GLU A 67 2.31 -1.84 9.81
N LEU A 68 3.61 -1.88 10.15
CA LEU A 68 4.30 -0.72 10.70
C LEU A 68 4.32 0.44 9.71
N ILE A 69 4.61 0.18 8.44
CA ILE A 69 4.58 1.18 7.38
C ILE A 69 3.17 1.74 7.20
N PHE A 70 2.17 0.86 7.11
CA PHE A 70 0.77 1.23 6.97
C PHE A 70 0.31 2.15 8.12
N ARG A 71 0.60 1.77 9.37
CA ARG A 71 0.28 2.58 10.55
C ARG A 71 1.01 3.92 10.56
N ALA A 72 2.26 3.96 10.09
CA ALA A 72 3.00 5.22 9.98
C ALA A 72 2.36 6.16 8.95
N LEU A 73 1.86 5.63 7.83
CA LEU A 73 1.19 6.42 6.79
C LEU A 73 -0.18 6.92 7.24
N ILE A 74 -1.02 6.04 7.78
CA ILE A 74 -2.38 6.38 8.24
C ILE A 74 -2.35 7.22 9.52
N GLY A 75 -1.46 6.90 10.46
CA GLY A 75 -1.36 7.54 11.77
C GLY A 75 -0.65 8.91 11.78
N SER A 76 0.08 9.26 10.70
CA SER A 76 0.77 10.55 10.60
C SER A 76 -0.15 11.72 10.19
N VAL A 77 -1.44 11.46 9.93
CA VAL A 77 -2.44 12.53 9.72
C VAL A 77 -2.89 13.08 11.07
N LYS A 78 -1.98 13.73 11.82
CA LYS A 78 -2.41 14.81 12.70
C LYS A 78 -2.50 16.06 11.84
N PRO A 79 -3.65 16.74 11.75
CA PRO A 79 -3.65 18.09 11.23
C PRO A 79 -2.70 18.91 12.09
N THR A 80 -1.60 19.40 11.49
CA THR A 80 -0.86 20.51 12.07
C THR A 80 -1.84 21.67 12.06
N LEU A 81 -2.48 21.89 13.22
CA LEU A 81 -3.31 23.05 13.48
C LEU A 81 -2.48 24.29 13.15
N ALA A 82 -3.02 25.09 12.22
CA ALA A 82 -2.66 26.48 12.09
C ALA A 82 -2.79 27.16 13.46
N ALA A 83 -1.72 27.82 13.90
CA ALA A 83 -1.72 28.90 14.87
C ALA A 83 -0.56 29.84 14.52
#